data_AF-A0A940BCK5-F1
#
_entry.id   AF-A0A940BCK5-F1
#
_cell.length_a   1.000
_cell.length_b   1.000
_cell.length_c   1.000
_cell.angle_alpha   90.00
_cell.angle_beta   90.00
_cell.angle_gamma   90.00
#
_symmetry.space_group_name_H-M   'P 1'
#
loop_
_entity.id
_entity.type
_entity.pdbx_description
1 polymer ?
#
loop_
_entity_poly.entity_id
_entity_poly.type
_entity_poly.pdbx_seq_one_letter_code
_entity_poly.pdbx_strand_id
1 'polypeptide(L)'
;MEWNAFSLELELTSALHCGDMPIGFVARTFPYVPCHIPFFAMVPAAVRTLNMPDERPSYAAVEKLFEINLRCTPLYILADGAPLFPWDGESRQKLEYAYLSSSYGVSLDNKRRSARDGCLYETEVILERGRGCMEPTRLSGALFIRPGKNEKDGLSLAADGAITWNGKEANNTVASSTT
;
A
#
# COMPACT_ATOMS: atom_id res chain seq x y z
N MET A 1 -21.01 4.92 18.58
CA MET A 1 -19.56 4.66 18.62
C MET A 1 -18.89 5.64 17.68
N GLU A 2 -17.84 6.31 18.14
CA GLU A 2 -17.14 7.37 17.43
C GLU A 2 -15.98 6.80 16.61
N TRP A 3 -15.70 7.41 15.46
CA TRP A 3 -14.54 7.09 14.64
C TRP A 3 -13.34 7.92 15.11
N ASN A 4 -12.18 7.29 15.25
CA ASN A 4 -10.91 7.94 15.52
C ASN A 4 -10.18 8.13 14.20
N ALA A 5 -9.74 9.36 13.92
CA ALA A 5 -8.98 9.69 12.74
C ALA A 5 -7.49 9.80 13.09
N PHE A 6 -6.65 9.12 12.32
CA PHE A 6 -5.20 9.13 12.43
C PHE A 6 -4.60 9.65 11.13
N SER A 7 -3.66 10.59 11.24
CA SER A 7 -2.81 10.96 10.10
C SER A 7 -1.88 9.79 9.78
N LEU A 8 -1.74 9.47 8.50
CA LEU A 8 -0.86 8.42 8.03
C LEU A 8 0.15 9.03 7.06
N GLU A 9 1.43 8.94 7.41
CA GLU A 9 2.55 9.27 6.53
C GLU A 9 3.45 8.05 6.37
N LEU A 10 3.76 7.70 5.12
CA LEU A 10 4.60 6.57 4.76
C LEU A 10 5.72 7.02 3.83
N GLU A 11 6.90 6.44 3.99
CA GLU A 11 8.03 6.64 3.08
C GLU A 11 8.14 5.46 2.12
N LEU A 12 8.35 5.75 0.84
CA LEU A 12 8.65 4.73 -0.15
C LEU A 12 10.12 4.29 -0.02
N THR A 13 10.31 3.01 0.27
CA THR A 13 11.64 2.37 0.30
C THR A 13 12.09 1.87 -1.07
N SER A 14 11.16 1.67 -1.99
CA SER A 14 11.41 1.29 -3.38
C SER A 14 10.34 1.88 -4.30
N ALA A 15 10.62 1.92 -5.61
CA ALA A 15 9.61 2.29 -6.60
C ALA A 15 8.33 1.46 -6.46
N LEU A 16 7.17 2.11 -6.56
CA LEU A 16 5.87 1.52 -6.30
C LEU A 16 5.00 1.53 -7.56
N HIS A 17 4.51 0.36 -7.95
CA HIS A 17 3.46 0.24 -8.97
C HIS A 17 2.10 0.05 -8.29
N CYS A 18 1.15 0.92 -8.63
CA CYS A 18 -0.26 0.83 -8.23
C CYS A 18 -1.11 0.72 -9.50
N GLY A 19 -1.33 -0.50 -10.00
CA GLY A 19 -1.91 -0.73 -11.32
C GLY A 19 -3.16 0.08 -11.64
N ASP A 20 -3.14 0.75 -12.79
CA ASP A 20 -4.25 1.44 -13.46
C ASP A 20 -4.54 0.75 -14.82
N MET A 21 -5.51 1.26 -15.58
CA MET A 21 -5.84 0.79 -16.92
C MET A 21 -4.61 0.82 -17.85
N PRO A 22 -4.22 -0.30 -18.47
CA PRO A 22 -3.07 -0.35 -19.36
C PRO A 22 -3.30 0.47 -20.64
N ILE A 23 -2.22 0.98 -21.22
CA ILE A 23 -2.22 1.62 -22.55
C ILE A 23 -1.22 0.88 -23.44
N GLY A 24 -1.73 0.11 -24.40
CA GLY A 24 -0.89 -0.74 -25.24
C GLY A 24 -0.14 -1.78 -24.41
N PHE A 25 1.19 -1.76 -24.46
CA PHE A 25 2.08 -2.64 -23.69
C PHE A 25 2.57 -2.02 -22.36
N VAL A 26 2.05 -0.84 -22.01
CA VAL A 26 2.41 -0.13 -20.78
C VAL A 26 1.40 -0.45 -19.69
N ALA A 27 1.86 -1.11 -18.62
CA ALA A 27 1.12 -1.27 -17.38
C ALA A 27 1.18 0.06 -16.61
N ARG A 28 0.08 0.80 -16.61
CA ARG A 28 0.02 2.13 -16.00
C ARG A 28 -0.10 2.07 -14.50
N THR A 29 0.31 3.13 -13.83
CA THR A 29 0.13 3.29 -12.38
C THR A 29 -0.76 4.49 -12.08
N PHE A 30 -1.55 4.39 -11.02
CA PHE A 30 -2.12 5.57 -10.40
C PHE A 30 -0.99 6.48 -9.90
N PRO A 31 -1.14 7.82 -10.00
CA PRO A 31 -0.19 8.79 -9.45
C PRO A 31 -0.36 9.01 -7.92
N TYR A 32 -1.03 8.09 -7.25
CA TYR A 32 -1.30 8.04 -5.82
C TYR A 32 -1.61 6.58 -5.46
N VAL A 33 -1.74 6.26 -4.18
CA VAL A 33 -2.15 4.92 -3.72
C VAL A 33 -3.66 4.92 -3.44
N PRO A 34 -4.48 4.21 -4.24
CA PRO A 34 -5.91 4.07 -3.96
C PRO A 34 -6.19 3.43 -2.60
N CYS A 35 -7.30 3.81 -1.95
CA CYS A 35 -7.64 3.38 -0.60
C CYS A 35 -7.73 1.86 -0.37
N HIS A 36 -8.08 1.09 -1.41
CA HIS A 36 -8.18 -0.36 -1.31
C HIS A 36 -6.82 -1.05 -1.20
N ILE A 37 -5.74 -0.45 -1.73
CA ILE A 37 -4.40 -1.04 -1.69
C ILE A 37 -3.89 -1.17 -0.24
N PRO A 38 -3.81 -0.10 0.58
CA PRO A 38 -3.38 -0.24 1.97
C PRO A 38 -4.37 -1.10 2.77
N PHE A 39 -5.67 -1.04 2.48
CA PHE A 39 -6.66 -1.92 3.11
C PHE A 39 -6.31 -3.40 2.91
N PHE A 40 -6.12 -3.84 1.67
CA PHE A 40 -5.80 -5.23 1.36
C PHE A 40 -4.37 -5.61 1.74
N ALA A 41 -3.44 -4.66 1.84
CA ALA A 41 -2.09 -4.90 2.35
C ALA A 41 -2.08 -5.14 3.87
N MET A 42 -2.98 -4.50 4.62
CA MET A 42 -3.09 -4.67 6.08
C MET A 42 -3.63 -6.04 6.48
N VAL A 43 -4.51 -6.66 5.69
CA VAL A 43 -5.10 -7.97 6.01
C VAL A 43 -4.01 -9.06 6.21
N PRO A 44 -3.12 -9.34 5.24
CA PRO A 44 -2.06 -10.32 5.43
C PRO A 44 -1.00 -9.86 6.45
N ALA A 45 -0.78 -8.56 6.60
CA ALA A 45 0.09 -8.05 7.66
C ALA A 45 -0.46 -8.42 9.04
N ALA A 46 -1.75 -8.21 9.30
CA ALA A 46 -2.40 -8.54 10.55
C ALA A 46 -2.45 -10.05 10.82
N VAL A 47 -2.76 -10.88 9.81
CA VAL A 47 -2.70 -12.35 9.94
C VAL A 47 -1.31 -12.81 10.41
N ARG A 48 -0.24 -12.25 9.82
CA ARG A 48 1.15 -12.54 10.22
C ARG A 48 1.47 -12.04 11.63
N THR A 49 1.13 -10.79 11.95
CA THR A 49 1.43 -10.20 13.27
C THR A 49 0.69 -10.91 14.41
N LEU A 50 -0.52 -11.42 14.15
CA LEU A 50 -1.31 -12.21 15.09
C LEU A 50 -0.90 -13.68 15.16
N ASN A 51 0.04 -14.11 14.30
CA ASN A 51 0.45 -15.50 14.14
C ASN A 51 -0.74 -16.44 13.91
N MET A 52 -1.70 -15.99 13.10
CA MET A 52 -2.85 -16.79 12.68
C MET A 52 -2.41 -17.78 11.59
N PRO A 53 -3.14 -18.90 11.41
CA PRO A 53 -2.88 -19.84 10.31
C PRO A 53 -2.88 -19.15 8.94
N ASP A 54 -1.89 -19.46 8.10
CA ASP A 54 -1.76 -18.93 6.73
C ASP A 54 -2.72 -19.65 5.76
N GLU A 55 -4.02 -19.39 5.95
CA GLU A 55 -5.09 -20.01 5.18
C GLU A 55 -6.27 -19.04 4.99
N ARG A 56 -7.06 -19.31 3.94
CA ARG A 56 -8.18 -18.46 3.53
C ARG A 56 -9.13 -18.04 4.66
N PRO A 57 -9.52 -18.90 5.62
CA PRO A 57 -10.37 -18.49 6.75
C PRO A 57 -9.79 -17.36 7.59
N SER A 58 -8.47 -17.37 7.88
CA SER A 58 -7.82 -16.33 8.67
C SER A 58 -7.87 -14.97 7.98
N TYR A 59 -7.55 -14.94 6.68
CA TYR A 59 -7.63 -13.72 5.86
C TYR A 59 -9.05 -13.17 5.82
N ALA A 60 -10.05 -14.03 5.56
CA ALA A 60 -11.46 -13.61 5.50
C ALA A 60 -11.97 -13.07 6.85
N ALA A 61 -11.54 -13.65 7.97
CA ALA A 61 -11.93 -13.20 9.31
C ALA A 61 -11.38 -11.80 9.63
N VAL A 62 -10.12 -11.54 9.29
CA VAL A 62 -9.47 -10.21 9.45
C VAL A 62 -10.08 -9.19 8.49
N GLU A 63 -10.26 -9.55 7.22
CA GLU A 63 -10.89 -8.67 6.22
C GLU A 63 -12.26 -8.21 6.68
N LYS A 64 -13.11 -9.13 7.17
CA LYS A 64 -14.44 -8.81 7.70
C LYS A 64 -14.39 -7.86 8.90
N LEU A 65 -13.41 -8.02 9.79
CA LEU A 65 -13.21 -7.08 10.90
C LEU A 65 -12.88 -5.67 10.38
N PHE A 66 -11.95 -5.57 9.43
CA PHE A 66 -11.53 -4.29 8.86
C PHE A 66 -12.62 -3.64 8.01
N GLU A 67 -13.34 -4.40 7.20
CA GLU A 67 -14.44 -3.91 6.36
C GLU A 67 -15.49 -3.15 7.19
N ILE A 68 -15.72 -3.56 8.43
CA ILE A 68 -16.68 -2.91 9.32
C ILE A 68 -16.04 -1.75 10.08
N ASN A 69 -14.77 -1.85 10.45
CA ASN A 69 -14.19 -1.01 11.52
C ASN A 69 -13.03 -0.10 11.09
N LEU A 70 -12.60 -0.19 9.83
CA LEU A 70 -11.44 0.52 9.32
C LEU A 70 -11.76 1.19 7.97
N ARG A 71 -11.38 2.45 7.79
CA ARG A 71 -11.42 3.15 6.49
C ARG A 71 -10.10 3.85 6.23
N CYS A 72 -9.67 3.89 4.97
CA CYS A 72 -8.48 4.64 4.56
C CYS A 72 -8.89 5.69 3.51
N THR A 73 -8.27 6.85 3.55
CA THR A 73 -8.20 7.71 2.36
C THR A 73 -7.23 7.10 1.34
N PRO A 74 -7.26 7.56 0.08
CA PRO A 74 -6.09 7.41 -0.78
C PRO A 74 -4.87 8.06 -0.13
N LEU A 75 -3.67 7.56 -0.46
CA LEU A 75 -2.41 8.16 -0.04
C LEU A 75 -1.81 8.93 -1.21
N TYR A 76 -1.64 10.23 -1.04
CA TYR A 76 -1.11 11.15 -2.06
C TYR A 76 0.36 11.43 -1.81
N ILE A 77 1.12 11.67 -2.88
CA ILE A 77 2.51 12.07 -2.77
C ILE A 77 2.60 13.44 -2.10
N LEU A 78 3.44 13.57 -1.07
CA LEU A 78 3.78 14.83 -0.46
C LEU A 78 4.96 15.48 -1.19
N ALA A 79 4.78 16.73 -1.61
CA ALA A 79 5.86 17.57 -2.09
C ALA A 79 5.72 18.97 -1.47
N ASP A 80 6.84 19.54 -1.00
CA ASP A 80 6.87 20.85 -0.34
C ASP A 80 5.87 21.00 0.83
N GLY A 81 5.65 19.91 1.56
CA GLY A 81 4.75 19.87 2.71
C GLY A 81 3.25 19.77 2.37
N ALA A 82 2.88 19.61 1.09
CA ALA A 82 1.49 19.48 0.66
C ALA A 82 1.26 18.23 -0.20
N PRO A 83 0.07 17.60 -0.13
CA PRO A 83 -0.30 16.51 -1.01
C PRO A 83 -0.50 17.00 -2.44
N LEU A 84 0.05 16.26 -3.41
CA LEU A 84 -0.16 16.48 -4.83
C LEU A 84 -1.43 15.76 -5.28
N PHE A 85 -2.40 16.54 -5.75
CA PHE A 85 -3.67 16.00 -6.23
C PHE A 85 -3.66 15.85 -7.76
N PRO A 86 -3.97 14.67 -8.32
CA PRO A 86 -3.82 14.43 -9.76
C PRO A 86 -4.84 15.17 -10.64
N TRP A 87 -5.91 15.71 -10.06
CA TRP A 87 -6.90 16.54 -10.75
C TRP A 87 -6.53 18.03 -10.76
N ASP A 88 -5.55 18.44 -9.97
CA ASP A 88 -5.00 19.79 -10.00
C ASP A 88 -3.92 19.90 -11.08
N GLY A 89 -3.95 20.96 -11.89
CA GLY A 89 -3.11 21.07 -13.08
C GLY A 89 -1.62 21.16 -12.77
N GLU A 90 -1.25 21.96 -11.76
CA GLU A 90 0.13 22.12 -11.32
C GLU A 90 0.65 20.85 -10.64
N SER A 91 -0.13 20.30 -9.72
CA SER A 91 0.17 19.03 -9.04
C SER A 91 0.35 17.89 -10.03
N ARG A 92 -0.51 17.80 -11.04
CA ARG A 92 -0.42 16.78 -12.09
C ARG A 92 0.86 16.87 -12.88
N GLN A 93 1.25 18.05 -13.35
CA GLN A 93 2.51 18.24 -14.07
C GLN A 93 3.71 17.83 -13.21
N LYS A 94 3.68 18.20 -11.92
CA LYS A 94 4.73 17.82 -10.97
C LYS A 94 4.80 16.32 -10.72
N LEU A 95 3.65 15.66 -10.59
CA LEU A 95 3.56 14.20 -10.47
C LEU A 95 4.19 13.51 -11.69
N GLU A 96 3.75 13.89 -12.89
CA GLU A 96 4.20 13.31 -14.16
C GLU A 96 5.70 13.55 -14.40
N TYR A 97 6.20 14.74 -14.09
CA TYR A 97 7.61 15.09 -14.32
C TYR A 97 8.56 14.52 -13.25
N ALA A 98 8.22 14.71 -11.97
CA ALA A 98 9.16 14.48 -10.88
C ALA A 98 9.00 13.11 -10.21
N TYR A 99 7.80 12.54 -10.18
CA TYR A 99 7.51 11.36 -9.37
C TYR A 99 7.11 10.12 -10.15
N LEU A 100 6.77 10.24 -11.43
CA LEU A 100 6.49 9.10 -12.29
C LEU A 100 7.67 8.75 -13.21
N SER A 101 7.82 7.46 -13.46
CA SER A 101 8.73 6.92 -14.47
C SER A 101 8.19 5.58 -14.97
N SER A 102 8.80 5.05 -16.01
CA SER A 102 8.59 3.67 -16.43
C SER A 102 9.85 2.84 -16.26
N SER A 103 9.66 1.52 -16.13
CA SER A 103 10.70 0.51 -16.13
C SER A 103 10.37 -0.56 -17.17
N TYR A 104 11.39 -1.04 -17.88
CA TYR A 104 11.25 -2.10 -18.88
C TYR A 104 11.58 -3.44 -18.27
N GLY A 105 10.75 -4.44 -18.56
CA GLY A 105 10.95 -5.82 -18.15
C GLY A 105 10.87 -6.77 -19.34
N VAL A 106 11.66 -7.84 -19.27
CA VAL A 106 11.61 -8.94 -20.25
C VAL A 106 11.68 -10.27 -19.53
N SER A 107 10.84 -11.23 -19.93
CA SER A 107 10.95 -12.60 -19.46
C SER A 107 12.02 -13.35 -20.24
N LEU A 108 12.88 -14.09 -19.53
CA LEU A 108 13.96 -14.87 -20.12
C LEU A 108 13.54 -16.34 -20.31
N ASP A 109 13.90 -16.91 -21.48
CA ASP A 109 13.90 -18.35 -21.70
C ASP A 109 15.26 -18.92 -21.30
N ASN A 110 15.31 -19.58 -20.15
CA ASN A 110 16.54 -20.17 -19.62
C ASN A 110 17.12 -21.28 -20.51
N LYS A 111 16.30 -22.00 -21.29
CA LYS A 111 16.80 -23.06 -22.18
C LYS A 111 17.49 -22.48 -23.41
N ARG A 112 16.91 -21.41 -23.98
CA ARG A 112 17.44 -20.74 -25.17
C ARG A 112 18.47 -19.64 -24.83
N ARG A 113 18.58 -19.27 -23.55
CA ARG A 113 19.38 -18.13 -23.06
C ARG A 113 19.05 -16.84 -23.80
N SER A 114 17.77 -16.63 -24.09
CA SER A 114 17.26 -15.51 -24.88
C SER A 114 16.05 -14.88 -24.21
N ALA A 115 15.63 -13.70 -24.70
CA ALA A 115 14.32 -13.18 -24.38
C ALA A 115 13.22 -14.13 -24.89
N ARG A 116 12.11 -14.22 -24.17
CA ARG A 116 10.91 -14.90 -24.63
C ARG A 116 10.11 -13.94 -25.51
N ASP A 117 9.75 -14.42 -26.70
CA ASP A 117 8.95 -13.65 -27.65
C ASP A 117 7.62 -13.21 -27.04
N GLY A 118 7.25 -11.95 -27.25
CA GLY A 118 6.01 -11.37 -26.73
C GLY A 118 5.99 -11.13 -25.21
N CYS A 119 7.14 -11.20 -24.53
CA CYS A 119 7.24 -10.94 -23.09
C CYS A 119 8.08 -9.71 -22.75
N LEU A 120 8.15 -8.73 -23.65
CA LEU A 120 8.62 -7.38 -23.35
C LEU A 120 7.43 -6.59 -22.79
N TYR A 121 7.61 -5.93 -21.66
CA TYR A 121 6.60 -5.09 -21.05
C TYR A 121 7.22 -3.84 -20.43
N GLU A 122 6.41 -2.79 -20.33
CA GLU A 122 6.77 -1.55 -19.67
C GLU A 122 5.82 -1.34 -18.49
N THR A 123 6.34 -0.90 -17.36
CA THR A 123 5.56 -0.68 -16.14
C THR A 123 5.84 0.72 -15.62
N GLU A 124 4.80 1.55 -15.55
CA GLU A 124 4.87 2.84 -14.88
C GLU A 124 4.93 2.65 -13.36
N VAL A 125 5.70 3.48 -12.69
CA VAL A 125 5.93 3.42 -11.25
C VAL A 125 5.97 4.83 -10.65
N ILE A 126 5.55 4.93 -9.39
CA ILE A 126 5.91 6.02 -8.51
C ILE A 126 7.34 5.80 -8.05
N LEU A 127 8.20 6.80 -8.23
CA LEU A 127 9.60 6.73 -7.84
C LEU A 127 9.75 6.77 -6.32
N GLU A 128 10.68 5.98 -5.79
CA GLU A 128 11.10 6.01 -4.37
C GLU A 128 11.71 7.35 -3.97
N ARG A 129 12.28 8.09 -4.92
CA ARG A 129 12.80 9.45 -4.77
C ARG A 129 12.42 10.24 -6.00
N GLY A 130 11.90 11.44 -5.81
CA GLY A 130 11.61 12.33 -6.93
C GLY A 130 12.88 12.63 -7.76
N ARG A 131 12.72 12.90 -9.06
CA ARG A 131 13.85 13.26 -9.93
C ARG A 131 14.57 14.49 -9.38
N GLY A 132 15.89 14.37 -9.18
CA GLY A 132 16.70 15.44 -8.60
C GLY A 132 16.50 15.66 -7.09
N CYS A 133 15.77 14.77 -6.41
CA CYS A 133 15.58 14.79 -4.96
C CYS A 133 16.35 13.64 -4.31
N MET A 134 16.99 13.92 -3.16
CA MET A 134 17.65 12.89 -2.35
C MET A 134 16.71 12.27 -1.31
N GLU A 135 15.67 13.01 -0.92
CA GLU A 135 14.69 12.58 0.07
C GLU A 135 13.74 11.54 -0.52
N PRO A 136 13.30 10.55 0.29
CA PRO A 136 12.32 9.57 -0.14
C PRO A 136 10.98 10.25 -0.46
N THR A 137 10.29 9.70 -1.45
CA THR A 137 8.91 10.04 -1.75
C THR A 137 8.05 9.66 -0.56
N ARG A 138 7.41 10.67 0.03
CA ARG A 138 6.46 10.50 1.14
C ARG A 138 5.05 10.43 0.59
N LEU A 139 4.23 9.60 1.21
CA LEU A 139 2.81 9.43 0.94
C LEU A 139 2.02 9.86 2.17
N SER A 140 0.94 10.61 1.99
CA SER A 140 0.09 11.09 3.07
C SER A 140 -1.38 10.81 2.83
N GLY A 141 -2.06 10.42 3.90
CA GLY A 141 -3.51 10.24 3.95
C GLY A 141 -3.98 10.11 5.39
N ALA A 142 -5.13 9.49 5.58
CA ALA A 142 -5.69 9.25 6.89
C ALA A 142 -6.26 7.83 7.02
N LEU A 143 -6.18 7.32 8.23
CA LEU A 143 -6.77 6.07 8.68
C LEU A 143 -7.87 6.38 9.69
N PHE A 144 -9.06 5.83 9.48
CA PHE A 144 -10.19 5.96 10.40
C PHE A 144 -10.46 4.61 11.03
N ILE A 145 -10.48 4.57 12.35
CA ILE A 145 -10.67 3.35 13.13
C ILE A 145 -11.83 3.56 14.09
N ARG A 146 -12.72 2.58 14.16
CA ARG A 146 -13.65 2.46 15.28
C ARG A 146 -13.43 1.12 15.98
N PRO A 147 -13.62 1.03 17.31
CA PRO A 147 -13.55 -0.25 17.99
C PRO A 147 -14.58 -1.23 17.45
N GLY A 148 -14.20 -2.50 17.35
CA GLY A 148 -15.08 -3.55 16.86
C GLY A 148 -14.62 -4.94 17.27
N LYS A 149 -15.55 -5.89 17.25
CA LYS A 149 -15.27 -7.30 17.56
C LYS A 149 -15.88 -8.20 16.51
N ASN A 150 -15.18 -9.28 16.20
CA ASN A 150 -15.71 -10.42 15.48
C ASN A 150 -15.66 -11.62 16.42
N GLU A 151 -16.72 -11.79 17.22
CA GLU A 151 -16.79 -12.80 18.29
C GLU A 151 -16.63 -14.23 17.77
N LYS A 152 -17.18 -14.50 16.59
CA LYS A 152 -17.10 -15.82 15.94
C LYS A 152 -15.65 -16.27 15.75
N ASP A 153 -14.79 -15.34 15.36
CA ASP A 153 -13.40 -15.61 15.00
C ASP A 153 -12.41 -15.17 16.10
N GLY A 154 -12.93 -14.71 17.25
CA GLY A 154 -12.13 -14.28 18.41
C GLY A 154 -11.31 -13.01 18.18
N LEU A 155 -11.66 -12.18 17.20
CA LEU A 155 -10.90 -10.98 16.83
C LEU A 155 -11.48 -9.72 17.47
N SER A 156 -10.62 -8.77 17.82
CA SER A 156 -11.05 -7.42 18.18
C SER A 156 -10.09 -6.34 17.70
N LEU A 157 -10.63 -5.17 17.39
CA LEU A 157 -9.93 -3.96 17.02
C LEU A 157 -10.22 -2.89 18.07
N ALA A 158 -9.18 -2.33 18.67
CA ALA A 158 -9.27 -1.25 19.64
C ALA A 158 -9.30 0.14 18.96
N ALA A 159 -9.55 1.18 19.74
CA ALA A 159 -9.68 2.56 19.24
C ALA A 159 -8.37 3.11 18.66
N ASP A 160 -7.23 2.64 19.16
CA ASP A 160 -5.87 2.99 18.76
C ASP A 160 -5.36 2.14 17.57
N GLY A 161 -6.18 1.21 17.07
CA GLY A 161 -5.81 0.29 15.99
C GLY A 161 -5.14 -1.00 16.43
N ALA A 162 -4.96 -1.24 17.73
CA ALA A 162 -4.46 -2.52 18.21
C ALA A 162 -5.45 -3.65 17.84
N ILE A 163 -4.94 -4.69 17.19
CA ILE A 163 -5.71 -5.89 16.84
C ILE A 163 -5.30 -7.05 17.74
N THR A 164 -6.29 -7.81 18.21
CA THR A 164 -6.07 -8.98 19.05
C THR A 164 -6.84 -10.19 18.54
N TRP A 165 -6.32 -11.38 18.83
CA TRP A 165 -6.94 -12.65 18.48
C TRP A 165 -6.94 -13.58 19.70
N ASN A 166 -8.12 -14.06 20.09
CA ASN A 166 -8.33 -14.89 21.29
C ASN A 166 -7.74 -14.27 22.58
N GLY A 167 -7.82 -12.95 22.70
CA GLY A 167 -7.28 -12.21 23.84
C GLY A 167 -5.76 -12.09 23.88
N LYS A 168 -5.04 -12.59 22.86
CA LYS A 168 -3.62 -12.32 22.68
C LYS A 168 -3.45 -11.09 21.78
N GLU A 169 -2.71 -10.11 22.26
CA GLU A 169 -2.27 -8.99 21.44
C GLU A 169 -1.27 -9.47 20.38
N ALA A 170 -1.31 -8.80 19.22
CA ALA A 170 -0.26 -8.90 18.24
C ALA A 170 1.09 -8.56 18.90
N ASN A 171 2.05 -9.49 18.87
CA ASN A 171 3.39 -9.20 19.39
C ASN A 171 4.01 -8.09 18.52
N ASN A 172 4.17 -6.90 19.09
CA ASN A 172 4.94 -5.80 18.50
C ASN A 172 6.41 -6.20 18.38
N THR A 173 6.72 -6.98 17.34
CA THR A 173 8.11 -7.16 16.91
C THR A 173 8.38 -6.09 15.86
N VAL A 174 8.50 -4.84 16.32
CA VAL A 174 9.13 -3.80 15.50
C VAL A 174 10.61 -4.16 15.47
N ALA A 175 11.00 -4.99 14.49
CA ALA A 175 12.39 -5.15 14.14
C ALA A 175 12.84 -3.82 13.55
N SER A 176 13.40 -2.96 14.40
CA SER A 176 14.26 -1.86 14.00
C SER A 176 15.47 -2.45 13.28
N SER A 177 15.35 -2.68 11.98
CA SER A 177 16.48 -2.98 11.11
C SER A 177 17.16 -1.66 10.75
N THR A 178 18.03 -1.20 11.64
CA THR A 178 19.14 -0.31 11.29
C THR A 178 20.14 -1.13 10.48
N THR A 179 20.23 -0.85 9.19
CA THR A 179 21.43 -1.08 8.35
C THR A 179 21.54 0.03 7.35
#